data_AF-A0A511N9N0-F1
#
_entry.id   AF-A0A511N9N0-F1
#
_cell.length_a   1.000
_cell.length_b   1.000
_cell.length_c   1.000
_cell.angle_alpha   90.00
_cell.angle_beta   90.00
_cell.angle_gamma   90.00
#
_symmetry.space_group_name_H-M   'P 1'
#
loop_
_entity.id
_entity.type
_entity.pdbx_description
1 polymer ?
#
loop_
_entity_poly.entity_id
_entity_poly.type
_entity_poly.pdbx_seq_one_letter_code
_entity_poly.pdbx_strand_id
1 'polypeptide(L)'
;MIVKTYPTPSKKLGEVVCTAGIRLRDMAWVRLYPYPFRQADRDFQFQTWQRIQAHIEKSDSRDRRPESHKLVDVSTIRHLGAPIGTDNGTWKTRMPYIYKTEVPSVQVLLDGIPEKGEDAWGPTIRPVRIQPGAKLTAEPKKDEDWTEEERASLAKAKYAAENSLFTTYAPDTFRTLQKIPYQFRLTFKDMTGEEYSYIILDWGLAVLYLRYAADPLDAIEKVRHKMEVQICGPDKETYLILGNMNHGFKQRQLAIVGLVHPKLSREKLRLPEGGLF
;
A
#
# COMPACT_ATOMS: atom_id res chain seq x y z
N MET A 1 -0.93 -10.27 5.14
CA MET A 1 -0.90 -8.82 4.85
C MET A 1 -0.12 -8.57 3.57
N ILE A 2 -0.60 -7.69 2.69
CA ILE A 2 -0.06 -7.53 1.33
C ILE A 2 0.44 -6.10 1.09
N VAL A 3 -0.21 -5.08 1.66
CA VAL A 3 0.14 -3.69 1.40
C VAL A 3 0.34 -2.91 2.69
N LYS A 4 1.22 -1.92 2.64
CA LYS A 4 1.46 -0.95 3.71
C LYS A 4 1.72 0.42 3.07
N THR A 5 1.00 1.44 3.50
CA THR A 5 1.25 2.81 3.05
C THR A 5 2.41 3.42 3.82
N TYR A 6 3.03 4.46 3.28
CA TYR A 6 3.98 5.27 4.06
C TYR A 6 3.29 5.82 5.33
N PRO A 7 3.97 5.83 6.49
CA PRO A 7 3.38 6.34 7.73
C PRO A 7 3.01 7.82 7.63
N THR A 8 1.94 8.20 8.32
CA THR A 8 1.52 9.60 8.47
C THR A 8 1.43 9.98 9.95
N PRO A 9 1.76 11.23 10.33
CA PRO A 9 1.58 11.71 11.69
C PRO A 9 0.13 11.57 12.17
N SER A 10 -0.04 11.33 13.47
CA SER A 10 -1.33 11.29 14.13
C SER A 10 -1.24 11.97 15.49
N LYS A 11 -2.13 12.94 15.76
CA LYS A 11 -2.17 13.63 17.05
C LYS A 11 -2.38 12.68 18.23
N LYS A 12 -3.12 11.58 18.02
CA LYS A 12 -3.47 10.62 19.08
C LYS A 12 -2.48 9.46 19.19
N LEU A 13 -2.05 8.93 18.04
CA LEU A 13 -1.26 7.71 17.98
C LEU A 13 0.20 7.96 17.57
N GLY A 14 0.62 9.21 17.41
CA GLY A 14 1.96 9.58 16.97
C GLY A 14 2.18 9.37 15.48
N GLU A 15 2.22 8.12 15.04
CA GLU A 15 2.39 7.69 13.65
C GLU A 15 1.39 6.58 13.34
N VAL A 16 0.76 6.64 12.17
CA VAL A 16 -0.18 5.61 11.74
C VAL A 16 0.08 5.19 10.31
N VAL A 17 -0.17 3.90 10.06
CA VAL A 17 -0.03 3.27 8.75
C VAL A 17 -1.36 2.64 8.39
N CYS A 18 -1.73 2.74 7.12
CA CYS A 18 -2.78 1.93 6.55
C CYS A 18 -2.16 0.64 6.02
N THR A 19 -2.66 -0.51 6.48
CA THR A 19 -2.25 -1.81 5.96
C THR A 19 -3.46 -2.55 5.45
N ALA A 20 -3.28 -3.39 4.43
CA ALA A 20 -4.35 -4.28 3.99
C ALA A 20 -3.83 -5.64 3.54
N GLY A 21 -4.70 -6.63 3.54
CA GLY A 21 -4.41 -7.97 3.05
C GLY A 21 -5.69 -8.75 2.83
N ILE A 22 -5.52 -10.02 2.46
CA ILE A 22 -6.63 -10.92 2.17
C ILE A 22 -6.83 -11.86 3.34
N ARG A 23 -8.07 -11.97 3.81
CA ARG A 23 -8.47 -12.92 4.83
C ARG A 23 -8.63 -14.31 4.22
N LEU A 24 -7.91 -15.29 4.76
CA LEU A 24 -7.73 -16.59 4.09
C LEU A 24 -9.00 -17.45 4.03
N ARG A 25 -9.94 -17.27 4.96
CA ARG A 25 -11.15 -18.12 5.05
C ARG A 25 -12.19 -17.83 3.96
N ASP A 26 -12.24 -16.59 3.49
CA ASP A 26 -13.29 -16.08 2.61
C ASP A 26 -12.75 -15.21 1.47
N MET A 27 -11.42 -15.05 1.40
CA MET A 27 -10.74 -14.23 0.41
C MET A 27 -11.16 -12.75 0.42
N ALA A 28 -11.81 -12.29 1.49
CA ALA A 28 -12.19 -10.89 1.62
C ALA A 28 -10.96 -10.02 1.89
N TRP A 29 -10.91 -8.84 1.28
CA TRP A 29 -9.91 -7.83 1.64
C TRP A 29 -10.23 -7.24 3.03
N VAL A 30 -9.18 -7.04 3.81
CA VAL A 30 -9.23 -6.45 5.15
C VAL A 30 -8.19 -5.35 5.21
N ARG A 31 -8.65 -4.14 5.50
CA ARG A 31 -7.83 -2.96 5.81
C ARG A 31 -7.78 -2.77 7.31
N LEU A 32 -6.57 -2.69 7.87
CA LEU A 32 -6.35 -2.32 9.27
C LEU A 32 -5.88 -0.88 9.32
N TYR A 33 -6.68 -0.03 9.95
CA TYR A 33 -6.34 1.37 10.17
C TYR A 33 -7.11 1.97 11.36
N PRO A 34 -6.47 2.81 12.19
CA PRO A 34 -5.03 3.12 12.17
C PRO A 34 -4.19 1.98 12.75
N TYR A 35 -2.99 1.74 12.20
CA TYR A 35 -2.00 0.83 12.77
C TYR A 35 -0.75 1.62 13.19
N PRO A 36 -0.34 1.63 14.47
CA PRO A 36 0.89 2.29 14.93
C PRO A 36 2.15 1.46 14.61
N PHE A 37 2.38 1.16 13.33
CA PHE A 37 3.22 0.04 12.91
C PHE A 37 4.68 0.17 13.35
N ARG A 38 5.23 1.38 13.27
CA ARG A 38 6.63 1.64 13.65
C ARG A 38 6.86 1.61 15.15
N GLN A 39 5.82 1.91 15.94
CA GLN A 39 5.86 1.99 17.39
C GLN A 39 5.53 0.66 18.07
N ALA A 40 4.83 -0.23 17.36
CA ALA A 40 4.54 -1.57 17.84
C ALA A 40 5.83 -2.36 18.05
N ASP A 41 5.85 -3.23 19.08
CA ASP A 41 6.95 -4.16 19.28
C ASP A 41 7.18 -5.03 18.03
N ARG A 42 8.43 -5.47 17.83
CA ARG A 42 8.80 -6.25 16.65
C ARG A 42 7.96 -7.51 16.47
N ASP A 43 7.53 -8.13 17.56
CA ASP A 43 6.67 -9.32 17.54
C ASP A 43 5.28 -9.03 16.97
N PHE A 44 4.86 -7.77 17.00
CA PHE A 44 3.60 -7.28 16.42
C PHE A 44 3.84 -6.52 15.11
N GLN A 45 5.05 -6.52 14.56
CA GLN A 45 5.34 -6.00 13.22
C GLN A 45 5.46 -7.15 12.22
N PHE A 46 4.84 -6.99 11.05
CA PHE A 46 4.87 -8.02 10.00
C PHE A 46 5.45 -7.52 8.68
N GLN A 47 5.99 -8.46 7.91
CA GLN A 47 6.46 -8.20 6.56
C GLN A 47 5.32 -8.29 5.54
N THR A 48 5.51 -7.65 4.38
CA THR A 48 4.63 -7.81 3.22
C THR A 48 4.63 -9.29 2.80
N TRP A 49 3.45 -9.82 2.47
CA TRP A 49 3.20 -11.24 2.19
C TRP A 49 3.33 -12.20 3.39
N GLN A 50 3.35 -11.68 4.62
CA GLN A 50 3.29 -12.52 5.82
C GLN A 50 1.85 -12.85 6.21
N ARG A 51 1.62 -14.11 6.59
CA ARG A 51 0.37 -14.56 7.19
C ARG A 51 0.37 -14.20 8.67
N ILE A 52 -0.72 -13.61 9.12
CA ILE A 52 -0.90 -13.23 10.52
C ILE A 52 -2.28 -13.68 10.98
N GLN A 53 -2.39 -13.90 12.29
CA GLN A 53 -3.66 -13.92 13.00
C GLN A 53 -3.76 -12.64 13.83
N ALA A 54 -4.95 -12.07 13.91
CA ALA A 54 -5.22 -10.82 14.63
C ALA A 54 -6.68 -10.78 15.10
N HIS A 55 -6.94 -10.12 16.21
CA HIS A 55 -8.31 -9.81 16.63
C HIS A 55 -8.69 -8.44 16.09
N ILE A 56 -9.74 -8.42 15.26
CA ILE A 56 -10.17 -7.22 14.54
C ILE A 56 -11.65 -6.98 14.76
N GLU A 57 -12.02 -5.71 14.78
CA GLU A 57 -13.40 -5.25 14.82
C GLU A 57 -13.68 -4.34 13.61
N LYS A 58 -14.95 -4.14 13.28
CA LYS A 58 -15.33 -3.20 12.22
C LYS A 58 -14.95 -1.77 12.64
N SER A 59 -14.52 -0.98 11.66
CA SER A 59 -14.29 0.44 11.91
C SER A 59 -15.58 1.15 12.33
N ASP A 60 -15.43 2.29 13.00
CA ASP A 60 -16.57 3.08 13.49
C ASP A 60 -17.38 3.72 12.35
N SER A 61 -18.48 4.39 12.69
CA SER A 61 -19.40 5.01 11.72
C SER A 61 -18.75 6.05 10.80
N ARG A 62 -17.54 6.52 11.14
CA ARG A 62 -16.71 7.41 10.31
C ARG A 62 -15.78 6.63 9.39
N ASP A 63 -15.91 5.33 9.21
CA ASP A 63 -15.27 4.55 8.13
C ASP A 63 -16.13 3.34 7.76
N ARG A 64 -17.14 3.58 6.92
CA ARG A 64 -18.17 2.60 6.54
C ARG A 64 -17.75 1.62 5.46
N ARG A 65 -16.49 1.68 4.99
CA ARG A 65 -16.01 0.78 3.94
C ARG A 65 -16.06 -0.67 4.43
N PRO A 66 -16.52 -1.63 3.60
CA PRO A 66 -16.66 -3.00 4.03
C PRO A 66 -15.32 -3.64 4.40
N GLU A 67 -14.21 -3.21 3.78
CA GLU A 67 -12.88 -3.70 4.13
C GLU A 67 -12.29 -3.08 5.42
N SER A 68 -12.84 -1.95 5.92
CA SER A 68 -12.24 -1.21 7.03
C SER A 68 -12.48 -1.86 8.40
N HIS A 69 -11.38 -2.19 9.06
CA HIS A 69 -11.34 -2.77 10.40
C HIS A 69 -10.29 -2.08 11.26
N LYS A 70 -10.45 -2.20 12.56
CA LYS A 70 -9.46 -1.83 13.58
C LYS A 70 -8.95 -3.08 14.27
N LEU A 71 -7.72 -3.01 14.75
CA LEU A 71 -7.26 -3.98 15.73
C LEU A 71 -7.95 -3.69 17.05
N VAL A 72 -8.40 -4.75 17.72
CA VAL A 72 -8.87 -4.65 19.12
C VAL A 72 -7.69 -4.25 20.00
N ASP A 73 -6.54 -4.92 19.79
CA ASP A 73 -5.27 -4.59 20.42
C ASP A 73 -4.11 -5.05 19.52
N VAL A 74 -3.03 -4.26 19.44
CA VAL A 74 -1.83 -4.57 18.64
C VAL A 74 -1.15 -5.87 19.12
N SER A 75 -1.19 -6.13 20.43
CA SER A 75 -0.64 -7.32 21.06
C SER A 75 -1.38 -8.62 20.70
N THR A 76 -2.47 -8.55 19.93
CA THR A 76 -3.19 -9.74 19.41
C THR A 76 -2.57 -10.31 18.13
N ILE A 77 -1.61 -9.61 17.53
CA ILE A 77 -0.94 -10.03 16.30
C ILE A 77 -0.09 -11.28 16.58
N ARG A 78 -0.26 -12.32 15.77
CA ARG A 78 0.56 -13.53 15.78
C ARG A 78 1.02 -13.86 14.37
N HIS A 79 2.31 -14.14 14.20
CA HIS A 79 2.87 -14.56 12.91
C HIS A 79 2.58 -16.04 12.66
N LEU A 80 1.99 -16.35 11.50
CA LEU A 80 1.71 -17.72 11.07
C LEU A 80 2.79 -18.16 10.07
N GLY A 81 4.04 -18.18 10.55
CA GLY A 81 5.22 -18.54 9.77
C GLY A 81 5.90 -17.38 9.03
N ALA A 82 6.83 -17.75 8.15
CA ALA A 82 7.60 -16.81 7.34
C ALA A 82 6.74 -16.15 6.24
N PRO A 83 7.15 -14.97 5.73
CA PRO A 83 6.52 -14.34 4.59
C PRO A 83 6.58 -15.24 3.35
N ILE A 84 5.52 -15.23 2.56
CA ILE A 84 5.48 -15.98 1.29
C ILE A 84 6.52 -15.37 0.36
N GLY A 85 7.48 -16.19 -0.12
CA GLY A 85 8.56 -15.76 -1.01
C GLY A 85 8.07 -15.32 -2.40
N THR A 86 9.00 -14.87 -3.24
CA THR A 86 8.71 -14.41 -4.62
C THR A 86 8.85 -15.53 -5.66
N ASP A 87 9.18 -16.76 -5.26
CA ASP A 87 9.36 -17.90 -6.16
C ASP A 87 10.28 -17.56 -7.35
N ASN A 88 11.48 -17.02 -7.06
CA ASN A 88 12.46 -16.55 -8.06
C ASN A 88 11.92 -15.49 -9.05
N GLY A 89 10.95 -14.70 -8.58
CA GLY A 89 10.28 -13.64 -9.34
C GLY A 89 9.01 -14.09 -10.07
N THR A 90 8.65 -15.37 -10.05
CA THR A 90 7.40 -15.86 -10.67
C THR A 90 6.17 -15.64 -9.79
N TRP A 91 6.37 -15.53 -8.47
CA TRP A 91 5.33 -15.33 -7.46
C TRP A 91 4.23 -16.40 -7.50
N LYS A 92 4.55 -17.61 -7.96
CA LYS A 92 3.64 -18.74 -8.10
C LYS A 92 2.79 -19.00 -6.85
N THR A 93 3.35 -18.82 -5.65
CA THR A 93 2.66 -19.04 -4.38
C THR A 93 1.78 -17.85 -3.96
N ARG A 94 2.10 -16.64 -4.44
CA ARG A 94 1.38 -15.40 -4.12
C ARG A 94 0.20 -15.15 -5.04
N MET A 95 0.35 -15.44 -6.34
CA MET A 95 -0.63 -15.09 -7.37
C MET A 95 -2.03 -15.70 -7.21
N PRO A 96 -2.21 -16.93 -6.68
CA PRO A 96 -3.56 -17.47 -6.44
C PRO A 96 -4.42 -16.60 -5.53
N TYR A 97 -3.82 -15.80 -4.64
CA TYR A 97 -4.56 -14.85 -3.81
C TYR A 97 -5.00 -13.61 -4.59
N ILE A 98 -4.18 -13.16 -5.53
CA ILE A 98 -4.45 -12.00 -6.38
C ILE A 98 -5.52 -12.34 -7.41
N TYR A 99 -5.36 -13.43 -8.17
CA TYR A 99 -6.32 -13.85 -9.19
C TYR A 99 -7.74 -14.05 -8.66
N LYS A 100 -7.88 -14.55 -7.42
CA LYS A 100 -9.20 -14.75 -6.78
C LYS A 100 -9.89 -13.45 -6.35
N THR A 101 -9.16 -12.34 -6.31
CA THR A 101 -9.66 -11.08 -5.75
C THR A 101 -9.43 -9.89 -6.66
N GLU A 102 -8.86 -10.07 -7.84
CA GLU A 102 -8.72 -9.01 -8.84
C GLU A 102 -10.08 -8.60 -9.40
N VAL A 103 -10.14 -7.39 -9.93
CA VAL A 103 -11.28 -6.87 -10.70
C VAL A 103 -10.83 -6.56 -12.13
N PRO A 104 -11.73 -6.62 -13.12
CA PRO A 104 -11.35 -6.57 -14.53
C PRO A 104 -10.87 -5.18 -14.98
N SER A 105 -11.28 -4.11 -14.31
CA SER A 105 -10.92 -2.73 -14.66
C SER A 105 -10.92 -1.81 -13.44
N VAL A 106 -10.35 -0.62 -13.59
CA VAL A 106 -10.42 0.42 -12.56
C VAL A 106 -11.85 0.91 -12.38
N GLN A 107 -12.64 0.97 -13.45
CA GLN A 107 -14.04 1.44 -13.42
C GLN A 107 -14.89 0.63 -12.43
N VAL A 108 -14.71 -0.69 -12.35
CA VAL A 108 -15.44 -1.54 -11.38
C VAL A 108 -15.22 -1.10 -9.92
N LEU A 109 -14.02 -0.60 -9.58
CA LEU A 109 -13.77 -0.03 -8.25
C LEU A 109 -14.44 1.34 -8.08
N LEU A 110 -14.45 2.17 -9.11
CA LEU A 110 -15.08 3.49 -9.07
C LEU A 110 -16.60 3.40 -8.91
N ASP A 111 -17.23 2.43 -9.58
CA ASP A 111 -18.66 2.14 -9.48
C ASP A 111 -19.04 1.61 -8.09
N GLY A 112 -18.11 0.92 -7.42
CA GLY A 112 -18.28 0.46 -6.05
C GLY A 112 -18.14 1.56 -4.98
N ILE A 113 -17.74 2.77 -5.35
CA ILE A 113 -17.63 3.90 -4.43
C ILE A 113 -18.92 4.73 -4.52
N PRO A 114 -19.68 4.84 -3.41
CA PRO A 114 -20.96 5.53 -3.42
C PRO A 114 -20.81 7.01 -3.75
N GLU A 115 -21.84 7.56 -4.38
CA GLU A 115 -21.94 9.00 -4.59
C GLU A 115 -22.37 9.74 -3.32
N LYS A 116 -22.32 11.06 -3.38
CA LYS A 116 -22.75 11.90 -2.27
C LYS A 116 -24.25 11.70 -2.02
N GLY A 117 -24.58 11.01 -0.93
CA GLY A 117 -25.97 10.76 -0.53
C GLY A 117 -26.34 9.28 -0.55
N GLU A 118 -25.48 8.43 -1.10
CA GLU A 118 -25.63 6.99 -1.08
C GLU A 118 -24.88 6.38 0.12
N ASP A 119 -25.42 5.27 0.64
CA ASP A 119 -24.85 4.55 1.79
C ASP A 119 -24.34 3.14 1.44
N ALA A 120 -24.64 2.64 0.24
CA ALA A 120 -24.23 1.30 -0.19
C ALA A 120 -22.77 1.33 -0.71
N TRP A 121 -21.89 0.61 -0.02
CA TRP A 121 -20.49 0.48 -0.42
C TRP A 121 -20.24 -0.83 -1.17
N GLY A 122 -19.62 -0.72 -2.34
CA GLY A 122 -18.94 -1.82 -3.00
C GLY A 122 -17.51 -2.03 -2.49
N PRO A 123 -16.71 -2.86 -3.18
CA PRO A 123 -15.31 -3.07 -2.89
C PRO A 123 -14.49 -1.78 -2.97
N THR A 124 -13.62 -1.54 -1.97
CA THR A 124 -12.81 -0.30 -1.93
C THR A 124 -11.31 -0.53 -2.04
N ILE A 125 -10.86 -1.79 -2.02
CA ILE A 125 -9.46 -2.18 -2.23
C ILE A 125 -9.43 -3.44 -3.08
N ARG A 126 -8.88 -3.37 -4.29
CA ARG A 126 -8.73 -4.55 -5.17
C ARG A 126 -7.47 -4.44 -6.05
N PRO A 127 -6.87 -5.57 -6.43
CA PRO A 127 -5.89 -5.62 -7.51
C PRO A 127 -6.57 -5.34 -8.85
N VAL A 128 -5.92 -4.52 -9.69
CA VAL A 128 -6.28 -4.29 -11.08
C VAL A 128 -5.06 -4.57 -11.95
N ARG A 129 -5.23 -5.42 -12.96
CA ARG A 129 -4.17 -5.69 -13.94
C ARG A 129 -3.99 -4.49 -14.86
N ILE A 130 -2.74 -4.17 -15.20
CA ILE A 130 -2.43 -3.07 -16.10
C ILE A 130 -1.63 -3.55 -17.31
N GLN A 131 -1.70 -2.77 -18.39
CA GLN A 131 -0.82 -2.92 -19.54
C GLN A 131 0.61 -2.46 -19.17
N PRO A 132 1.66 -2.97 -19.85
CA PRO A 132 3.01 -2.48 -19.68
C PRO A 132 3.15 -1.03 -20.15
N GLY A 133 4.21 -0.34 -19.72
CA GLY A 133 4.53 1.00 -20.20
C GLY A 133 3.94 2.15 -19.37
N ALA A 134 3.59 1.89 -18.11
CA ALA A 134 3.19 2.94 -17.17
C ALA A 134 4.31 3.99 -17.00
N LYS A 135 3.91 5.24 -16.73
CA LYS A 135 4.80 6.40 -16.62
C LYS A 135 4.72 7.04 -15.25
N LEU A 136 5.87 7.30 -14.64
CA LEU A 136 5.96 7.93 -13.33
C LEU A 136 6.21 9.43 -13.48
N THR A 137 5.44 10.25 -12.77
CA THR A 137 5.75 11.65 -12.53
C THR A 137 6.02 11.89 -11.04
N ALA A 138 6.86 12.88 -10.76
CA ALA A 138 7.16 13.34 -9.41
C ALA A 138 6.96 14.85 -9.34
N GLU A 139 5.99 15.28 -8.53
CA GLU A 139 5.65 16.70 -8.35
C GLU A 139 6.12 17.15 -6.96
N PRO A 140 6.82 18.28 -6.81
CA PRO A 140 7.12 18.84 -5.50
C PRO A 140 5.82 19.11 -4.73
N LYS A 141 5.79 18.73 -3.45
CA LYS A 141 4.71 19.11 -2.55
C LYS A 141 4.90 20.56 -2.11
N LYS A 142 3.79 21.25 -1.87
CA LYS A 142 3.80 22.64 -1.36
C LYS A 142 4.54 22.77 -0.03
N ASP A 143 4.46 21.75 0.82
CA ASP A 143 5.11 21.70 2.12
C ASP A 143 6.22 20.65 2.10
N GLU A 144 7.47 21.09 2.06
CA GLU A 144 8.66 20.22 2.02
C GLU A 144 8.84 19.43 3.31
N ASP A 145 8.40 19.97 4.46
CA ASP A 145 8.51 19.33 5.78
C ASP A 145 7.16 19.28 6.53
N TRP A 146 7.11 18.49 7.60
CA TRP A 146 5.96 18.39 8.51
C TRP A 146 5.62 19.75 9.12
N THR A 147 4.35 19.96 9.47
CA THR A 147 3.94 21.12 10.27
C THR A 147 4.49 21.02 11.70
N GLU A 148 4.48 22.12 12.44
CA GLU A 148 4.97 22.11 13.83
C GLU A 148 4.16 21.16 14.72
N GLU A 149 2.84 21.09 14.53
CA GLU A 149 1.97 20.16 15.24
C GLU A 149 2.27 18.69 14.93
N GLU A 150 2.58 18.38 13.67
CA GLU A 150 2.97 17.04 13.23
C GLU A 150 4.33 16.68 13.80
N ARG A 151 5.32 17.59 13.75
CA ARG A 151 6.64 17.40 14.37
C ARG A 151 6.52 17.12 15.86
N ALA A 152 5.70 17.90 16.59
CA ALA A 152 5.45 17.67 18.01
C ALA A 152 4.84 16.29 18.28
N SER A 153 3.90 15.85 17.42
CA SER A 153 3.29 14.52 17.51
C SER A 153 4.32 13.40 17.27
N LEU A 154 5.20 13.56 16.29
CA LEU A 154 6.29 12.62 15.99
C LEU A 154 7.34 12.59 17.11
N ALA A 155 7.69 13.74 17.68
CA ALA A 155 8.64 13.84 18.78
C ALA A 155 8.10 13.17 20.05
N LYS A 156 6.83 13.40 20.39
CA LYS A 156 6.16 12.73 21.52
C LYS A 156 6.14 11.22 21.33
N ALA A 157 5.84 10.75 20.11
CA ALA A 157 5.84 9.34 19.77
C ALA A 157 7.21 8.68 19.95
N LYS A 158 8.25 9.35 19.45
CA LYS A 158 9.63 8.91 19.58
C LYS A 158 10.03 8.82 21.05
N TYR A 159 9.77 9.86 21.83
CA TYR A 159 10.05 9.88 23.27
C TYR A 159 9.35 8.73 24.01
N ALA A 160 8.06 8.50 23.74
CA ALA A 160 7.32 7.40 24.36
C ALA A 160 7.90 6.02 24.01
N ALA A 161 8.37 5.83 22.78
CA ALA A 161 9.01 4.58 22.35
C ALA A 161 10.40 4.38 23.00
N GLU A 162 11.19 5.44 23.15
CA GLU A 162 12.53 5.41 23.77
C GLU A 162 12.47 5.25 25.30
N ASN A 163 11.42 5.77 25.95
CA ASN A 163 11.28 5.79 27.41
C ASN A 163 10.35 4.71 27.99
N SER A 164 9.81 3.82 27.16
CA SER A 164 8.97 2.72 27.65
C SER A 164 9.82 1.64 28.32
N LEU A 165 9.56 1.39 29.61
CA LEU A 165 10.29 0.46 30.49
C LEU A 165 10.21 -1.02 30.06
N PHE A 166 9.29 -1.36 29.16
CA PHE A 166 9.10 -2.71 28.62
C PHE A 166 9.71 -2.90 27.23
N THR A 167 10.42 -1.90 26.71
CA THR A 167 10.99 -1.94 25.36
C THR A 167 12.46 -2.37 25.45
N THR A 168 12.73 -3.64 25.13
CA THR A 168 14.09 -4.22 25.18
C THR A 168 14.96 -3.82 23.97
N TYR A 169 14.80 -2.62 23.39
CA TYR A 169 15.43 -2.28 22.11
C TYR A 169 16.21 -0.96 22.09
N ALA A 170 17.26 -0.99 21.26
CA ALA A 170 18.26 0.06 21.09
C ALA A 170 17.67 1.39 20.57
N PRO A 171 18.15 2.54 21.08
CA PRO A 171 17.70 3.90 20.71
C PRO A 171 17.73 4.18 19.20
N ASP A 172 18.64 3.54 18.45
CA ASP A 172 18.85 3.77 17.01
C ASP A 172 17.71 3.27 16.09
N THR A 173 16.76 2.50 16.61
CA THR A 173 15.72 1.85 15.79
C THR A 173 14.52 2.75 15.46
N PHE A 174 14.29 3.82 16.22
CA PHE A 174 13.20 4.77 15.98
C PHE A 174 13.71 6.12 15.45
N ARG A 175 14.26 6.11 14.22
CA ARG A 175 14.59 7.37 13.52
C ARG A 175 13.32 8.21 13.31
N THR A 176 13.41 9.52 13.45
CA THR A 176 12.27 10.43 13.19
C THR A 176 11.70 10.17 11.79
N LEU A 177 10.37 10.08 11.68
CA LEU A 177 9.69 9.89 10.40
C LEU A 177 10.02 11.07 9.46
N GLN A 178 10.69 10.77 8.35
CA GLN A 178 11.01 11.78 7.35
C GLN A 178 9.79 12.06 6.46
N LYS A 179 9.59 13.31 6.07
CA LYS A 179 8.58 13.62 5.04
C LYS A 179 9.17 13.34 3.66
N ILE A 180 8.32 12.88 2.74
CA ILE A 180 8.69 12.77 1.32
C ILE A 180 8.26 14.07 0.64
N PRO A 181 9.20 14.88 0.14
CA PRO A 181 8.90 16.20 -0.43
C PRO A 181 8.26 16.13 -1.82
N TYR A 182 8.15 14.95 -2.41
CA TYR A 182 7.50 14.73 -3.70
C TYR A 182 6.21 13.91 -3.58
N GLN A 183 5.27 14.19 -4.45
CA GLN A 183 4.11 13.37 -4.74
C GLN A 183 4.39 12.54 -6.00
N PHE A 184 4.52 11.23 -5.83
CA PHE A 184 4.67 10.31 -6.95
C PHE A 184 3.31 9.93 -7.51
N ARG A 185 3.16 10.05 -8.82
CA ARG A 185 1.94 9.68 -9.55
C ARG A 185 2.31 8.72 -10.68
N LEU A 186 1.49 7.71 -10.90
CA LEU A 186 1.66 6.76 -11.99
C LEU A 186 0.51 6.92 -12.97
N THR A 187 0.83 7.20 -14.23
CA THR A 187 -0.10 7.14 -15.35
C THR A 187 0.02 5.78 -16.02
N PHE A 188 -1.10 5.08 -16.22
CA PHE A 188 -1.13 3.73 -16.76
C PHE A 188 -2.45 3.45 -17.50
N LYS A 189 -2.45 2.41 -18.33
CA LYS A 189 -3.67 1.85 -18.91
C LYS A 189 -4.04 0.54 -18.22
N ASP A 190 -5.31 0.37 -17.88
CA ASP A 190 -5.78 -0.95 -17.46
C ASP A 190 -5.97 -1.87 -18.67
N MET A 191 -6.48 -3.09 -18.44
CA MET A 191 -6.64 -4.05 -19.53
C MET A 191 -7.76 -3.70 -20.52
N THR A 192 -8.65 -2.74 -20.22
CA THR A 192 -9.64 -2.24 -21.19
C THR A 192 -9.06 -1.16 -22.09
N GLY A 193 -7.86 -0.67 -21.80
CA GLY A 193 -7.18 0.38 -22.55
C GLY A 193 -7.45 1.81 -22.06
N GLU A 194 -8.29 1.95 -21.02
CA GLU A 194 -8.59 3.22 -20.39
C GLU A 194 -7.40 3.72 -19.58
N GLU A 195 -7.11 5.02 -19.67
CA GLU A 195 -5.96 5.63 -19.01
C GLU A 195 -6.35 6.27 -17.67
N TYR A 196 -5.54 5.98 -16.65
CA TYR A 196 -5.71 6.51 -15.30
C TYR A 196 -4.40 7.08 -14.79
N SER A 197 -4.50 8.07 -13.90
CA SER A 197 -3.35 8.64 -13.21
C SER A 197 -3.62 8.75 -11.71
N TYR A 198 -2.88 8.00 -10.89
CA TYR A 198 -3.10 7.93 -9.45
C TYR A 198 -1.82 8.12 -8.64
N ILE A 199 -1.96 8.69 -7.45
CA ILE A 199 -0.84 8.85 -6.54
C ILE A 199 -0.43 7.50 -5.96
N ILE A 200 0.86 7.36 -5.64
CA ILE A 200 1.42 6.16 -5.03
C ILE A 200 1.65 6.41 -3.54
N LEU A 201 1.03 5.58 -2.69
CA LEU A 201 1.16 5.64 -1.24
C LEU A 201 2.00 4.49 -0.66
N ASP A 202 2.49 3.58 -1.51
CA ASP A 202 3.27 2.40 -1.11
C ASP A 202 4.52 2.75 -0.27
N TRP A 203 4.66 2.09 0.88
CA TRP A 203 5.81 2.29 1.77
C TRP A 203 7.14 1.92 1.10
N GLY A 204 7.18 0.81 0.37
CA GLY A 204 8.42 0.32 -0.25
C GLY A 204 9.01 1.34 -1.21
N LEU A 205 8.16 1.99 -2.02
CA LEU A 205 8.56 3.04 -2.94
C LEU A 205 9.08 4.29 -2.21
N ALA A 206 8.41 4.68 -1.12
CA ALA A 206 8.87 5.76 -0.25
C ALA A 206 10.25 5.50 0.37
N VAL A 207 10.48 4.29 0.87
CA VAL A 207 11.78 3.88 1.41
C VAL A 207 12.87 3.85 0.33
N LEU A 208 12.52 3.46 -0.90
CA LEU A 208 13.44 3.55 -2.02
C LEU A 208 13.87 5.00 -2.27
N TYR A 209 12.94 5.95 -2.30
CA TYR A 209 13.27 7.37 -2.42
C TYR A 209 14.21 7.82 -1.29
N LEU A 210 13.84 7.55 -0.03
CA LEU A 210 14.61 7.99 1.14
C LEU A 210 16.03 7.42 1.19
N ARG A 211 16.27 6.24 0.59
CA ARG A 211 17.61 5.65 0.49
C ARG A 211 18.58 6.52 -0.32
N TYR A 212 18.08 7.25 -1.30
CA TYR A 212 18.87 8.07 -2.23
C TYR A 212 18.62 9.57 -2.05
N ALA A 213 17.85 9.98 -1.04
CA ALA A 213 17.39 11.36 -0.86
C ALA A 213 18.49 12.40 -0.61
N ALA A 214 19.75 11.98 -0.47
CA ALA A 214 20.90 12.89 -0.51
C ALA A 214 21.02 13.63 -1.86
N ASP A 215 20.56 13.00 -2.95
CA ASP A 215 20.37 13.62 -4.26
C ASP A 215 18.91 13.37 -4.70
N PRO A 216 18.01 14.37 -4.55
CA PRO A 216 16.61 14.22 -4.91
C PRO A 216 16.37 13.80 -6.37
N LEU A 217 17.20 14.25 -7.30
CA LEU A 217 17.04 13.93 -8.72
C LEU A 217 17.43 12.47 -8.99
N ASP A 218 18.56 12.00 -8.43
CA ASP A 218 18.91 10.58 -8.50
C ASP A 218 17.86 9.71 -7.80
N ALA A 219 17.33 10.14 -6.65
CA ALA A 219 16.28 9.42 -5.94
C ALA A 219 15.00 9.28 -6.77
N ILE A 220 14.55 10.35 -7.42
CA ILE A 220 13.41 10.31 -8.36
C ILE A 220 13.72 9.37 -9.51
N GLU A 221 14.95 9.41 -10.04
CA GLU A 221 15.37 8.54 -11.12
C GLU A 221 15.35 7.05 -10.74
N LYS A 222 15.83 6.71 -9.53
CA LYS A 222 15.75 5.32 -9.02
C LYS A 222 14.30 4.86 -8.87
N VAL A 223 13.42 5.73 -8.37
CA VAL A 223 11.99 5.44 -8.22
C VAL A 223 11.34 5.25 -9.60
N ARG A 224 11.67 6.11 -10.57
CA ARG A 224 11.20 6.03 -11.96
C ARG A 224 11.65 4.75 -12.63
N HIS A 225 12.94 4.44 -12.59
CA HIS A 225 13.48 3.20 -13.11
C HIS A 225 12.85 1.97 -12.43
N LYS A 226 12.63 2.02 -11.12
CA LYS A 226 11.95 0.94 -10.39
C LYS A 226 10.54 0.70 -10.92
N MET A 227 9.77 1.77 -11.10
CA MET A 227 8.37 1.69 -11.53
C MET A 227 8.26 1.32 -13.01
N GLU A 228 8.87 2.11 -13.91
CA GLU A 228 8.66 1.97 -15.35
C GLU A 228 9.35 0.72 -15.93
N VAL A 229 10.53 0.35 -15.41
CA VAL A 229 11.33 -0.74 -15.99
C VAL A 229 11.16 -2.04 -15.20
N GLN A 230 11.26 -2.00 -13.87
CA GLN A 230 11.30 -3.24 -13.08
C GLN A 230 9.93 -3.74 -12.63
N ILE A 231 8.93 -2.86 -12.51
CA ILE A 231 7.59 -3.19 -12.01
C ILE A 231 6.57 -3.19 -13.15
N CYS A 232 6.61 -2.21 -14.06
CA CYS A 232 5.67 -2.04 -15.17
C CYS A 232 6.30 -2.33 -16.54
N GLY A 233 7.44 -3.03 -16.55
CA GLY A 233 8.15 -3.43 -17.76
C GLY A 233 7.39 -4.49 -18.57
N PRO A 234 7.76 -4.68 -19.85
CA PRO A 234 7.08 -5.62 -20.75
C PRO A 234 7.26 -7.10 -20.37
N ASP A 235 8.19 -7.41 -19.47
CA ASP A 235 8.43 -8.76 -18.94
C ASP A 235 7.67 -9.03 -17.63
N LYS A 236 6.77 -8.13 -17.22
CA LYS A 236 5.95 -8.24 -15.99
C LYS A 236 4.47 -8.42 -16.29
N GLU A 237 3.82 -9.23 -15.46
CA GLU A 237 2.35 -9.28 -15.37
C GLU A 237 1.93 -8.45 -14.15
N THR A 238 1.76 -7.14 -14.35
CA THR A 238 1.65 -6.18 -13.25
C THR A 238 0.20 -5.97 -12.82
N TYR A 239 -0.01 -6.01 -11.50
CA TYR A 239 -1.24 -5.59 -10.85
C TYR A 239 -0.94 -4.45 -9.88
N LEU A 240 -1.74 -3.40 -9.98
CA LEU A 240 -1.78 -2.32 -9.01
C LEU A 240 -2.87 -2.63 -7.99
N ILE A 241 -2.53 -2.61 -6.70
CA ILE A 241 -3.55 -2.68 -5.65
C ILE A 241 -4.04 -1.27 -5.43
N LEU A 242 -5.24 -0.99 -5.92
CA LEU A 242 -5.88 0.30 -5.81
C LEU A 242 -6.75 0.33 -4.56
N GLY A 243 -6.74 1.46 -3.84
CA GLY A 243 -7.55 1.68 -2.65
C GLY A 243 -8.17 3.07 -2.64
N ASN A 244 -9.42 3.17 -2.19
CA ASN A 244 -10.09 4.47 -2.04
C ASN A 244 -9.39 5.35 -0.99
N MET A 245 -9.18 6.62 -1.35
CA MET A 245 -8.77 7.68 -0.44
C MET A 245 -9.96 8.60 -0.13
N ASN A 246 -10.36 8.71 1.14
CA ASN A 246 -10.65 10.00 1.81
C ASN A 246 -11.08 9.81 3.27
N HIS A 247 -10.71 10.77 4.12
CA HIS A 247 -11.48 11.16 5.31
C HIS A 247 -12.66 12.03 4.83
N GLY A 248 -13.80 11.41 4.50
CA GLY A 248 -14.98 12.15 4.01
C GLY A 248 -15.95 11.39 3.10
N PHE A 249 -15.70 10.09 2.84
CA PHE A 249 -16.65 9.11 2.25
C PHE A 249 -17.27 9.41 0.89
N LYS A 250 -16.88 10.48 0.18
CA LYS A 250 -17.68 10.98 -0.95
C LYS A 250 -16.87 11.48 -2.15
N GLN A 251 -15.64 11.00 -2.31
CA GLN A 251 -14.85 11.27 -3.50
C GLN A 251 -14.43 9.95 -4.14
N ARG A 252 -14.76 9.78 -5.42
CA ARG A 252 -14.31 8.67 -6.27
C ARG A 252 -12.81 8.82 -6.59
N GLN A 253 -11.98 8.84 -5.55
CA GLN A 253 -10.54 8.97 -5.64
C GLN A 253 -9.88 7.68 -5.16
N LEU A 254 -9.05 7.11 -6.04
CA LEU A 254 -8.23 5.94 -5.76
C LEU A 254 -6.77 6.37 -5.63
N ALA A 255 -6.00 5.55 -4.92
CA ALA A 255 -4.56 5.59 -4.90
C ALA A 255 -3.97 4.19 -5.04
N ILE A 256 -2.74 4.14 -5.53
CA ILE A 256 -1.95 2.91 -5.61
C ILE A 256 -1.35 2.68 -4.22
N VAL A 257 -1.85 1.66 -3.52
CA VAL A 257 -1.43 1.33 -2.16
C VAL A 257 -0.49 0.11 -2.11
N GLY A 258 -0.34 -0.61 -3.22
CA GLY A 258 0.64 -1.69 -3.33
C GLY A 258 0.83 -2.17 -4.76
N LEU A 259 1.91 -2.94 -4.95
CA LEU A 259 2.42 -3.34 -6.26
C LEU A 259 2.64 -4.86 -6.30
N VAL A 260 2.10 -5.52 -7.31
CA VAL A 260 2.28 -6.95 -7.57
C VAL A 260 2.82 -7.11 -8.97
N HIS A 261 3.98 -7.74 -9.12
CA HIS A 261 4.71 -7.73 -10.39
C HIS A 261 5.48 -9.05 -10.65
N PRO A 262 4.78 -10.20 -10.73
CA PRO A 262 5.38 -11.44 -11.21
C PRO A 262 6.02 -11.24 -12.60
N LYS A 263 7.08 -12.02 -12.87
CA LYS A 263 7.57 -12.22 -14.24
C LYS A 263 6.46 -12.85 -15.08
N LEU A 264 6.28 -12.36 -16.31
CA LEU A 264 5.43 -13.02 -17.31
C LEU A 264 5.91 -14.46 -17.53
N SER A 265 4.97 -15.40 -17.64
CA SER A 265 5.31 -16.78 -17.97
C SER A 265 5.86 -16.85 -19.41
N ARG A 266 6.79 -17.79 -19.65
CA ARG A 266 7.39 -17.99 -20.99
C ARG A 266 6.36 -18.32 -22.08
N GLU A 267 5.23 -18.91 -21.72
CA GLU A 267 4.12 -19.19 -22.63
C GLU A 267 3.39 -17.91 -23.07
N LYS A 268 3.16 -16.97 -22.15
CA LYS A 268 2.54 -15.66 -22.46
C LYS A 268 3.47 -14.72 -23.23
N LEU A 269 4.79 -14.87 -23.08
CA LEU A 269 5.79 -14.12 -23.86
C LEU A 269 5.88 -14.55 -25.35
N ARG A 270 5.34 -15.72 -25.70
CA ARG A 270 5.44 -16.31 -27.05
C ARG A 270 4.22 -16.08 -27.94
N LEU A 271 3.15 -15.48 -27.42
CA LEU A 271 1.97 -15.12 -28.21
C LEU A 271 2.16 -13.69 -28.75
N PRO A 272 2.35 -13.49 -30.08
CA PRO A 272 2.24 -12.17 -30.67
C PRO A 272 0.78 -11.71 -30.61
N GLU A 273 0.57 -10.39 -30.60
CA GLU A 273 -0.73 -9.77 -30.84
C GLU A 273 -1.35 -10.32 -32.14
N GLY A 274 -2.44 -11.08 -32.05
CA GLY A 274 -3.10 -11.62 -33.25
C GLY A 274 -3.93 -12.89 -33.11
N GLY A 275 -4.14 -13.43 -31.91
CA GLY A 275 -5.04 -14.58 -31.71
C GLY A 275 -6.47 -14.14 -31.39
N LEU A 276 -7.27 -13.83 -32.42
CA LEU A 276 -8.73 -13.74 -32.32
C LEU A 276 -9.28 -15.12 -31.91
N PHE A 277 -10.04 -15.16 -30.82
CA PHE A 277 -11.12 -16.14 -30.61
C PHE A 277 -12.45 -15.40 -30.71
#